data_AF-A0AAE3TAK7-F1
#
_entry.id   AF-A0AAE3TAK7-F1
#
_cell.length_a   1.000
_cell.length_b   1.000
_cell.length_c   1.000
_cell.angle_alpha   90.00
_cell.angle_beta   90.00
_cell.angle_gamma   90.00
#
_symmetry.space_group_name_H-M   'P 1'
#
loop_
_entity.id
_entity.type
_entity.pdbx_description
1 polymer ?
#
loop_
_entity_poly.entity_id
_entity_poly.type
_entity_poly.pdbx_seq_one_letter_code
_entity_poly.pdbx_strand_id
1 'polypeptide(L)'
;WFGEISGAHPLFFLATWAPAIAALVLVLSHAGAAGLRRFLSRLLLWRAPAGWVVFVVIGLPLVFVAGSLVKGGPVMAPLPPEGAGAMVAVMVMMLFLGPIEELGWRGVLQPLIQRHLAPVWAGALIGAIWGFWHLPAFYLAGTVFGGWNFLPFFIGNVVLAVLVTPILNRTGGSLLWPMLFHWQLINPFWPDAQPWDTGILAGVAVVVVWWNRETMFTRAGAVTEVIPSSPYPAPQVAR
;
A
#
# COMPACT_ATOMS: atom_id res chain seq x y z
N TRP A 1 -0.71 -7.50 -32.99
CA TRP A 1 0.01 -6.29 -32.53
C TRP A 1 -0.82 -5.72 -31.38
N PHE A 2 -0.28 -5.61 -30.17
CA PHE A 2 -1.08 -5.37 -28.95
C PHE A 2 -1.52 -3.90 -28.76
N GLY A 3 -1.30 -3.03 -29.75
CA GLY A 3 -1.66 -1.61 -29.68
C GLY A 3 -0.62 -0.77 -28.91
N GLU A 4 -0.93 0.51 -28.69
CA GLU A 4 -0.10 1.38 -27.87
C GLU A 4 -0.10 0.93 -26.40
N ILE A 5 1.08 0.95 -25.77
CA ILE A 5 1.19 0.62 -24.35
C ILE A 5 0.57 1.77 -23.55
N SER A 6 -0.61 1.49 -22.97
CA SER A 6 -1.38 2.39 -22.13
C SER A 6 -1.74 1.69 -20.81
N GLY A 7 -2.33 2.44 -19.86
CA GLY A 7 -2.83 1.87 -18.60
C GLY A 7 -3.93 0.80 -18.78
N ALA A 8 -4.55 0.69 -19.96
CA ALA A 8 -5.54 -0.33 -20.28
C ALA A 8 -4.93 -1.58 -20.95
N HIS A 9 -3.63 -1.58 -21.25
CA HIS A 9 -2.97 -2.65 -21.98
C HIS A 9 -2.77 -3.89 -21.07
N PRO A 10 -2.99 -5.14 -21.54
CA PRO A 10 -2.85 -6.34 -20.69
C PRO A 10 -1.48 -6.48 -20.01
N LEU A 11 -0.41 -6.06 -20.68
CA LEU A 11 0.95 -6.03 -20.10
C LEU A 11 1.09 -5.06 -18.92
N PHE A 12 0.28 -4.01 -18.85
CA PHE A 12 0.25 -3.10 -17.69
C PHE A 12 -0.24 -3.84 -16.45
N PHE A 13 -1.29 -4.66 -16.56
CA PHE A 13 -1.77 -5.49 -15.45
C PHE A 13 -0.75 -6.54 -15.04
N LEU A 14 -0.08 -7.19 -16.00
CA LEU A 14 0.98 -8.15 -15.70
C LEU A 14 2.14 -7.50 -14.95
N ALA A 15 2.57 -6.30 -15.38
CA ALA A 15 3.60 -5.53 -14.70
C ALA A 15 3.14 -5.16 -13.30
N THR A 16 1.92 -4.62 -13.15
CA THR A 16 1.33 -4.23 -11.86
C THR A 16 1.27 -5.40 -10.89
N TRP A 17 0.88 -6.59 -11.35
CA TRP A 17 0.79 -7.79 -10.52
C TRP A 17 2.12 -8.51 -10.29
N ALA A 18 3.22 -8.06 -10.89
CA ALA A 18 4.51 -8.73 -10.78
C ALA A 18 4.97 -8.99 -9.33
N PRO A 19 4.82 -8.06 -8.35
CA PRO A 19 5.17 -8.33 -6.95
C PRO A 19 4.33 -9.46 -6.34
N ALA A 20 3.04 -9.51 -6.67
CA ALA A 20 2.12 -10.53 -6.20
C ALA A 20 2.44 -11.90 -6.82
N ILE A 21 2.66 -11.94 -8.13
CA ILE A 21 3.04 -13.16 -8.86
C ILE A 21 4.34 -13.71 -8.27
N ALA A 22 5.35 -12.86 -8.06
CA ALA A 22 6.60 -13.24 -7.43
C ALA A 22 6.38 -13.84 -6.03
N ALA A 23 5.56 -13.20 -5.19
CA ALA A 23 5.22 -13.73 -3.87
C ALA A 23 4.55 -15.10 -3.93
N LEU A 24 3.52 -15.26 -4.77
CA LEU A 24 2.78 -16.51 -4.90
C LEU A 24 3.69 -17.64 -5.39
N VAL A 25 4.55 -17.37 -6.38
CA VAL A 25 5.52 -18.35 -6.91
C VAL A 25 6.56 -18.72 -5.85
N LEU A 26 7.13 -17.75 -5.14
CA LEU A 26 8.12 -18.01 -4.09
C LEU A 26 7.52 -18.82 -2.94
N VAL A 27 6.34 -18.45 -2.46
CA VAL A 27 5.67 -19.16 -1.37
C VAL A 27 5.28 -20.59 -1.80
N LEU A 28 4.72 -20.75 -3.01
CA LEU A 28 4.33 -22.05 -3.53
C LEU A 28 5.54 -22.97 -3.74
N SER A 29 6.63 -22.46 -4.30
CA SER A 29 7.84 -23.24 -4.56
C SER A 29 8.56 -23.70 -3.28
N HIS A 30 8.55 -22.88 -2.23
CA HIS A 30 9.27 -23.20 -0.99
C HIS A 30 8.43 -23.95 0.05
N ALA A 31 7.11 -23.78 0.04
CA ALA A 31 6.24 -24.30 1.10
C ALA A 31 4.99 -25.04 0.60
N GLY A 32 4.85 -25.23 -0.72
CA GLY A 32 3.74 -25.93 -1.34
C GLY A 32 2.39 -25.26 -1.13
N ALA A 33 1.32 -25.96 -1.54
CA ALA A 33 -0.05 -25.46 -1.44
C ALA A 33 -0.49 -25.16 0.01
N ALA A 34 0.00 -25.97 0.98
CA ALA A 34 -0.29 -25.74 2.40
C ALA A 34 0.37 -24.45 2.92
N GLY A 35 1.61 -24.16 2.51
CA GLY A 35 2.28 -22.89 2.78
C GLY A 35 1.55 -21.70 2.17
N LEU A 36 1.14 -21.83 0.91
CA LEU A 36 0.37 -20.79 0.21
C LEU A 36 -0.97 -20.50 0.92
N ARG A 37 -1.70 -21.52 1.34
CA ARG A 37 -2.94 -21.35 2.11
C ARG A 37 -2.71 -20.58 3.42
N ARG A 38 -1.63 -20.88 4.15
CA ARG A 38 -1.27 -20.16 5.39
C ARG A 38 -0.80 -18.73 5.13
N PHE A 39 -0.09 -18.50 4.03
CA PHE A 39 0.26 -17.16 3.60
C PHE A 39 -1.01 -16.32 3.31
N LEU A 40 -1.93 -16.86 2.51
CA LEU A 40 -3.18 -16.19 2.14
C LEU A 40 -4.17 -16.06 3.30
N SER A 41 -4.09 -16.91 4.35
CA SER A 41 -4.95 -16.74 5.54
C SER A 41 -4.70 -15.42 6.27
N ARG A 42 -3.57 -14.76 6.04
CA ARG A 42 -3.29 -13.40 6.55
C ARG A 42 -4.25 -12.34 6.00
N LEU A 43 -4.94 -12.62 4.88
CA LEU A 43 -6.03 -11.78 4.35
C LEU A 43 -7.29 -11.81 5.23
N LEU A 44 -7.43 -12.84 6.07
CA LEU A 44 -8.57 -13.01 6.97
C LEU A 44 -8.35 -12.36 8.35
N LEU A 45 -7.17 -11.77 8.58
CA LEU A 45 -6.84 -11.07 9.83
C LEU A 45 -7.48 -9.67 9.83
N TRP A 46 -8.77 -9.60 10.13
CA TRP A 46 -9.56 -8.36 10.05
C TRP A 46 -9.50 -7.49 11.31
N ARG A 47 -9.10 -8.04 12.46
CA ARG A 47 -9.01 -7.25 13.71
C ARG A 47 -7.82 -6.30 13.65
N ALA A 48 -8.06 -5.03 13.96
CA ALA A 48 -7.02 -4.01 14.12
C ALA A 48 -7.34 -3.10 15.30
N PRO A 49 -6.32 -2.48 15.92
CA PRO A 49 -6.55 -1.38 16.86
C PRO A 49 -7.34 -0.25 16.21
N ALA A 50 -8.33 0.29 16.93
CA ALA A 50 -9.30 1.26 16.39
C ALA A 50 -8.63 2.49 15.74
N GLY A 51 -7.51 2.97 16.29
CA GLY A 51 -6.75 4.09 15.72
C GLY A 51 -6.28 3.84 14.28
N TRP A 52 -5.85 2.61 13.96
CA TRP A 52 -5.44 2.25 12.60
C TRP A 52 -6.62 2.11 11.65
N VAL A 53 -7.75 1.60 12.14
CA VAL A 53 -9.00 1.53 11.37
C VAL A 53 -9.45 2.93 10.97
N VAL A 54 -9.53 3.85 11.95
CA VAL A 54 -9.90 5.25 11.72
C VAL A 54 -8.91 5.94 10.78
N PHE A 55 -7.61 5.71 10.96
CA PHE A 55 -6.60 6.30 10.10
C PHE A 55 -6.74 5.84 8.63
N VAL A 56 -6.92 4.55 8.38
CA VAL A 56 -7.07 4.01 7.01
C VAL A 56 -8.38 4.46 6.37
N VAL A 57 -9.49 4.38 7.11
CA VAL A 57 -10.84 4.61 6.55
C VAL A 57 -11.19 6.10 6.44
N ILE A 58 -10.67 6.93 7.35
CA ILE A 58 -11.03 8.35 7.43
C ILE A 58 -9.81 9.24 7.26
N GLY A 59 -8.71 8.94 7.97
CA GLY A 59 -7.50 9.76 7.95
C GLY A 59 -6.91 9.92 6.54
N LEU A 60 -6.72 8.83 5.80
CA LEU A 60 -6.18 8.87 4.44
C LEU A 60 -7.06 9.66 3.46
N PRO A 61 -8.39 9.41 3.34
CA PRO A 61 -9.25 10.25 2.51
C PRO A 61 -9.12 11.75 2.84
N LEU A 62 -9.10 12.10 4.13
CA LEU A 62 -8.98 13.50 4.55
C LEU A 62 -7.65 14.13 4.13
N VAL A 63 -6.57 13.36 4.04
CA VAL A 63 -5.28 13.84 3.51
C VAL A 63 -5.40 14.22 2.03
N PHE A 64 -6.03 13.38 1.21
CA PHE A 64 -6.25 13.68 -0.21
C PHE A 64 -7.18 14.88 -0.41
N VAL A 65 -8.27 14.95 0.36
CA VAL A 65 -9.18 16.11 0.38
C VAL A 65 -8.41 17.38 0.75
N ALA A 66 -7.63 17.36 1.84
CA ALA A 66 -6.86 18.52 2.28
C ALA A 66 -5.81 18.94 1.25
N GLY A 67 -5.06 18.00 0.68
CA GLY A 67 -4.08 18.29 -0.37
C GLY A 67 -4.71 18.89 -1.62
N SER A 68 -5.88 18.38 -2.04
CA SER A 68 -6.62 18.95 -3.16
C SER A 68 -7.14 20.36 -2.86
N LEU A 69 -7.67 20.61 -1.67
CA LEU A 69 -8.11 21.96 -1.28
C LEU A 69 -6.96 22.98 -1.26
N VAL A 70 -5.76 22.58 -0.79
CA VAL A 70 -4.56 23.44 -0.85
C VAL A 70 -4.15 23.70 -2.31
N LYS A 71 -4.33 22.72 -3.19
CA LYS A 71 -4.13 22.87 -4.65
C LYS A 71 -5.19 23.78 -5.32
N GLY A 72 -6.27 24.14 -4.62
CA GLY A 72 -7.43 24.84 -5.20
C GLY A 72 -8.39 23.90 -5.95
N GLY A 73 -8.31 22.60 -5.69
CA GLY A 73 -9.14 21.55 -6.28
C GLY A 73 -10.42 21.24 -5.48
N PRO A 74 -11.21 20.26 -5.96
CA PRO A 74 -12.47 19.88 -5.34
C PRO A 74 -12.28 18.97 -4.11
N VAL A 75 -13.34 18.82 -3.31
CA VAL A 75 -13.37 17.86 -2.19
C VAL A 75 -13.39 16.41 -2.67
N MET A 76 -14.04 16.14 -3.80
CA MET A 76 -14.14 14.81 -4.41
C MET A 76 -13.68 14.88 -5.86
N ALA A 77 -13.18 13.77 -6.40
CA ALA A 77 -12.88 13.69 -7.82
C ALA A 77 -14.15 13.98 -8.66
N PRO A 78 -14.04 14.73 -9.77
CA PRO A 78 -15.16 14.94 -10.68
C PRO A 78 -15.72 13.60 -11.16
N LEU A 79 -17.05 13.51 -11.25
CA LEU A 79 -17.67 12.34 -11.83
C LEU A 79 -17.34 12.24 -13.32
N PRO A 80 -17.10 11.02 -13.84
CA PRO A 80 -16.96 10.83 -15.27
C PRO A 80 -18.31 11.09 -15.97
N PRO A 81 -18.33 11.38 -17.29
CA PRO A 81 -19.57 11.63 -18.05
C PRO A 81 -20.63 10.52 -17.91
N GLU A 82 -20.17 9.27 -17.71
CA GLU A 82 -20.99 8.07 -17.50
C GLU A 82 -21.63 8.02 -16.09
N GLY A 83 -21.29 8.97 -15.22
CA GLY A 83 -21.88 9.16 -13.89
C GLY A 83 -21.26 8.30 -12.78
N ALA A 84 -21.90 8.31 -11.61
CA ALA A 84 -21.41 7.66 -10.40
C ALA A 84 -21.27 6.13 -10.53
N GLY A 85 -22.08 5.49 -11.39
CA GLY A 85 -21.99 4.04 -11.63
C GLY A 85 -20.64 3.63 -12.21
N ALA A 86 -20.11 4.40 -13.16
CA ALA A 86 -18.77 4.17 -13.71
C ALA A 86 -17.68 4.37 -12.65
N MET A 87 -17.82 5.39 -11.79
CA MET A 87 -16.88 5.62 -10.68
C MET A 87 -16.84 4.42 -9.71
N VAL A 88 -18.00 3.86 -9.37
CA VAL A 88 -18.09 2.65 -8.53
C VAL A 88 -17.45 1.45 -9.22
N ALA A 89 -17.68 1.26 -10.53
CA ALA A 89 -17.05 0.18 -11.28
C ALA A 89 -15.52 0.29 -11.29
N VAL A 90 -14.97 1.49 -11.49
CA VAL A 90 -13.52 1.75 -11.40
C VAL A 90 -13.03 1.50 -9.98
N MET A 91 -13.75 1.95 -8.96
CA MET A 91 -13.38 1.74 -7.55
C MET A 91 -13.27 0.24 -7.21
N VAL A 92 -14.21 -0.59 -7.72
CA VAL A 92 -14.17 -2.05 -7.57
C VAL A 92 -13.00 -2.65 -8.34
N MET A 93 -12.73 -2.20 -9.57
CA MET A 93 -11.55 -2.63 -10.33
C MET A 93 -10.25 -2.32 -9.58
N MET A 94 -10.15 -1.14 -8.95
CA MET A 94 -8.96 -0.73 -8.19
C MET A 94 -8.68 -1.64 -6.98
N LEU A 95 -9.66 -2.38 -6.44
CA LEU A 95 -9.40 -3.40 -5.41
C LEU A 95 -8.44 -4.50 -5.90
N PHE A 96 -8.38 -4.72 -7.22
CA PHE A 96 -7.58 -5.78 -7.84
C PHE A 96 -6.30 -5.24 -8.51
N LEU A 97 -5.97 -3.96 -8.35
CA LEU A 97 -4.74 -3.35 -8.88
C LEU A 97 -3.70 -3.19 -7.76
N GLY A 98 -3.59 -1.99 -7.19
CA GLY A 98 -2.61 -1.67 -6.15
C GLY A 98 -2.63 -2.62 -4.94
N PRO A 99 -3.80 -2.96 -4.37
CA PRO A 99 -3.87 -3.88 -3.23
C PRO A 99 -3.22 -5.23 -3.50
N ILE A 100 -3.31 -5.78 -4.71
CA ILE A 100 -2.71 -7.08 -5.03
C ILE A 100 -1.19 -7.04 -4.88
N GLU A 101 -0.54 -5.91 -5.15
CA GLU A 101 0.90 -5.73 -4.94
C GLU A 101 1.35 -5.98 -3.50
N GLU A 102 0.48 -5.74 -2.53
CA GLU A 102 0.79 -5.90 -1.10
C GLU A 102 1.15 -7.34 -0.72
N LEU A 103 0.71 -8.32 -1.51
CA LEU A 103 1.15 -9.72 -1.36
C LEU A 103 2.68 -9.83 -1.53
N GLY A 104 3.25 -9.09 -2.47
CA GLY A 104 4.71 -8.97 -2.66
C GLY A 104 5.36 -8.12 -1.59
N TRP A 105 4.95 -6.85 -1.50
CA TRP A 105 5.63 -5.86 -0.67
C TRP A 105 5.51 -6.14 0.82
N ARG A 106 4.29 -6.37 1.32
CA ARG A 106 3.99 -6.53 2.76
C ARG A 106 3.86 -8.00 3.15
N GLY A 107 3.53 -8.87 2.20
CA GLY A 107 3.45 -10.31 2.41
C GLY A 107 4.80 -10.99 2.48
N VAL A 108 5.72 -10.67 1.57
CA VAL A 108 7.01 -11.36 1.45
C VAL A 108 8.17 -10.43 1.79
N LEU A 109 8.32 -9.31 1.09
CA LEU A 109 9.52 -8.49 1.20
C LEU A 109 9.68 -7.87 2.59
N GLN A 110 8.61 -7.28 3.14
CA GLN A 110 8.67 -6.63 4.45
C GLN A 110 9.05 -7.59 5.59
N PRO A 111 8.42 -8.78 5.75
CA PRO A 111 8.85 -9.70 6.78
C PRO A 111 10.30 -10.16 6.63
N LEU A 112 10.79 -10.34 5.40
CA LEU A 112 12.19 -10.71 5.16
C LEU A 112 13.15 -9.58 5.55
N ILE A 113 12.87 -8.33 5.15
CA ILE A 113 13.73 -7.18 5.49
C ILE A 113 13.69 -6.87 7.00
N GLN A 114 12.52 -6.98 7.65
CA GLN A 114 12.39 -6.74 9.09
C GLN A 114 13.15 -7.76 9.96
N ARG A 115 13.62 -8.89 9.39
CA ARG A 115 14.58 -9.78 10.07
C ARG A 115 15.92 -9.10 10.31
N HIS A 116 16.29 -8.10 9.51
CA HIS A 116 17.60 -7.47 9.53
C HIS A 116 17.55 -5.97 9.84
N LEU A 117 16.44 -5.29 9.50
CA LEU A 117 16.27 -3.85 9.69
C LEU A 117 15.12 -3.54 10.66
N ALA A 118 15.24 -2.43 11.39
CA ALA A 118 14.11 -1.89 12.14
C ALA A 118 12.98 -1.43 11.20
N PRO A 119 11.70 -1.44 11.64
CA PRO A 119 10.54 -1.14 10.80
C PRO A 119 10.63 0.17 10.01
N VAL A 120 11.18 1.25 10.57
CA VAL A 120 11.35 2.52 9.84
C VAL A 120 12.25 2.36 8.60
N TRP A 121 13.34 1.62 8.74
CA TRP A 121 14.31 1.39 7.66
C TRP A 121 13.79 0.36 6.66
N ALA A 122 13.06 -0.65 7.13
CA ALA A 122 12.38 -1.60 6.26
C ALA A 122 11.34 -0.90 5.38
N GLY A 123 10.49 -0.06 5.97
CA GLY A 123 9.52 0.76 5.26
C GLY A 123 10.17 1.69 4.25
N ALA A 124 11.23 2.41 4.65
CA ALA A 124 11.93 3.33 3.77
C ALA A 124 12.58 2.63 2.56
N LEU A 125 13.23 1.48 2.77
CA LEU A 125 13.83 0.69 1.70
C LEU A 125 12.78 0.15 0.72
N ILE A 126 11.67 -0.39 1.24
CA ILE A 126 10.57 -0.88 0.40
C ILE A 126 9.97 0.26 -0.39
N GLY A 127 9.72 1.41 0.24
CA GLY A 127 9.17 2.58 -0.44
C GLY A 127 10.08 3.13 -1.53
N ALA A 128 11.39 3.09 -1.33
CA ALA A 128 12.35 3.47 -2.38
C ALA A 128 12.30 2.51 -3.58
N ILE A 129 12.33 1.19 -3.32
CA ILE A 129 12.21 0.17 -4.38
C ILE A 129 10.87 0.34 -5.12
N TRP A 130 9.79 0.51 -4.38
CA TRP A 130 8.44 0.66 -4.90
C TRP A 130 8.26 1.96 -5.69
N GLY A 131 8.85 3.07 -5.24
CA GLY A 131 8.88 4.34 -5.97
C GLY A 131 9.60 4.24 -7.31
N PHE A 132 10.77 3.59 -7.35
CA PHE A 132 11.47 3.35 -8.62
C PHE A 132 10.76 2.36 -9.52
N TRP A 133 10.09 1.35 -8.96
CA TRP A 133 9.29 0.40 -9.73
C TRP A 133 8.17 1.06 -10.53
N HIS A 134 7.63 2.20 -10.05
CA HIS A 134 6.64 3.00 -10.76
C HIS A 134 7.20 3.88 -11.88
N LEU A 135 8.52 4.06 -11.98
CA LEU A 135 9.13 4.99 -12.93
C LEU A 135 8.66 4.78 -14.38
N PRO A 136 8.50 3.55 -14.90
CA PRO A 136 7.98 3.35 -16.26
C PRO A 136 6.58 3.94 -16.48
N ALA A 137 5.72 3.96 -15.44
CA ALA A 137 4.35 4.46 -15.55
C ALA A 137 4.29 5.97 -15.85
N PHE A 138 5.30 6.74 -15.45
CA PHE A 138 5.43 8.18 -15.78
C PHE A 138 5.61 8.44 -17.28
N TYR A 139 6.00 7.42 -18.05
CA TYR A 139 6.18 7.51 -19.50
C TYR A 139 5.02 6.88 -20.29
N LEU A 140 3.98 6.38 -19.61
CA LEU A 140 2.81 5.76 -20.24
C LEU A 140 1.67 6.78 -20.41
N ALA A 141 1.21 6.93 -21.66
CA ALA A 141 0.06 7.77 -21.98
C ALA A 141 -1.22 7.28 -21.28
N GLY A 142 -2.06 8.23 -20.87
CA GLY A 142 -3.35 7.95 -20.23
C GLY A 142 -3.27 7.51 -18.76
N THR A 143 -2.08 7.53 -18.15
CA THR A 143 -1.94 7.30 -16.70
C THR A 143 -1.90 8.62 -15.94
N VAL A 144 -2.34 8.60 -14.68
CA VAL A 144 -2.26 9.78 -13.79
C VAL A 144 -0.83 10.26 -13.58
N PHE A 145 0.14 9.34 -13.66
CA PHE A 145 1.57 9.63 -13.48
C PHE A 145 2.13 10.58 -14.53
N GLY A 146 1.59 10.58 -15.76
CA GLY A 146 2.03 11.48 -16.82
C GLY A 146 1.82 12.98 -16.52
N GLY A 147 0.93 13.31 -15.57
CA GLY A 147 0.69 14.67 -15.10
C GLY A 147 1.46 15.05 -13.82
N TRP A 148 2.26 14.15 -13.27
CA TRP A 148 2.93 14.32 -11.97
C TRP A 148 4.43 14.52 -12.10
N ASN A 149 5.03 15.13 -11.07
CA ASN A 149 6.47 15.19 -10.91
C ASN A 149 6.96 13.92 -10.18
N PHE A 150 7.98 13.25 -10.73
CA PHE A 150 8.49 12.01 -10.15
C PHE A 150 9.06 12.18 -8.74
N LEU A 151 9.78 13.28 -8.45
CA LEU A 151 10.46 13.44 -7.15
C LEU A 151 9.47 13.53 -5.95
N PRO A 152 8.43 14.40 -5.97
CA PRO A 152 7.40 14.38 -4.93
C PRO A 152 6.72 13.01 -4.81
N PHE A 153 6.38 12.37 -5.93
CA PHE A 153 5.79 11.03 -5.92
C PHE A 153 6.70 10.01 -5.24
N PHE A 154 7.99 10.00 -5.58
CA PHE A 154 8.98 9.10 -5.00
C PHE A 154 9.09 9.30 -3.48
N ILE A 155 9.16 10.55 -3.02
CA ILE A 155 9.15 10.87 -1.58
C ILE A 155 7.86 10.37 -0.93
N GLY A 156 6.71 10.60 -1.57
CA GLY A 156 5.41 10.09 -1.14
C GLY A 156 5.40 8.57 -0.97
N ASN A 157 5.95 7.81 -1.93
CA ASN A 157 6.03 6.35 -1.84
C ASN A 157 6.89 5.89 -0.65
N VAL A 158 8.01 6.55 -0.37
CA VAL A 158 8.84 6.27 0.82
C VAL A 158 8.04 6.52 2.10
N VAL A 159 7.37 7.67 2.19
CA VAL A 159 6.54 8.06 3.33
C VAL A 159 5.39 7.07 3.56
N LEU A 160 4.67 6.70 2.50
CA LEU A 160 3.56 5.74 2.55
C LEU A 160 4.02 4.35 2.99
N ALA A 161 5.17 3.89 2.50
CA ALA A 161 5.74 2.61 2.92
C ALA A 161 6.13 2.61 4.41
N VAL A 162 6.68 3.73 4.91
CA VAL A 162 6.95 3.91 6.34
C VAL A 162 5.65 3.93 7.15
N LEU A 163 4.57 4.54 6.65
CA LEU A 163 3.26 4.61 7.34
C LEU A 163 2.54 3.27 7.43
N VAL A 164 2.55 2.45 6.39
CA VAL A 164 1.87 1.15 6.41
C VAL A 164 2.66 0.09 7.19
N THR A 165 3.95 0.31 7.40
CA THR A 165 4.82 -0.62 8.14
C THR A 165 4.33 -0.90 9.57
N PRO A 166 4.06 0.11 10.43
CA PRO A 166 3.48 -0.14 11.75
C PRO A 166 2.05 -0.71 11.68
N ILE A 167 1.27 -0.44 10.64
CA ILE A 167 -0.06 -1.06 10.45
C ILE A 167 0.10 -2.58 10.33
N LEU A 168 1.01 -3.07 9.48
CA LEU A 168 1.30 -4.49 9.35
C LEU A 168 1.72 -5.11 10.70
N ASN A 169 2.64 -4.44 11.40
CA ASN A 169 3.19 -4.95 12.66
C ASN A 169 2.14 -4.98 13.78
N ARG A 170 1.32 -3.94 13.92
CA ARG A 170 0.29 -3.82 14.98
C ARG A 170 -0.97 -4.64 14.72
N THR A 171 -1.13 -5.19 13.52
CA THR A 171 -2.25 -6.07 13.14
C THR A 171 -1.86 -7.54 13.06
N GLY A 172 -0.70 -7.90 13.63
CA GLY A 172 -0.23 -9.28 13.69
C GLY A 172 0.14 -9.86 12.32
N GLY A 173 0.57 -8.99 11.38
CA GLY A 173 0.93 -9.40 10.02
C GLY A 173 -0.26 -9.50 9.06
N SER A 174 -1.39 -8.86 9.36
CA SER A 174 -2.54 -8.79 8.45
C SER A 174 -2.15 -8.25 7.09
N LEU A 175 -2.61 -8.92 6.02
CA LEU A 175 -2.50 -8.41 4.66
C LEU A 175 -3.72 -7.58 4.25
N LEU A 176 -4.85 -7.75 4.93
CA LEU A 176 -6.05 -6.97 4.65
C LEU A 176 -5.83 -5.47 4.85
N TRP A 177 -5.21 -5.08 5.97
CA TRP A 177 -5.05 -3.65 6.30
C TRP A 177 -4.11 -2.89 5.36
N PRO A 178 -2.93 -3.44 4.99
CA PRO A 178 -2.12 -2.84 3.93
C PRO A 178 -2.84 -2.78 2.57
N MET A 179 -3.62 -3.82 2.21
CA MET A 179 -4.41 -3.82 0.98
C MET A 179 -5.47 -2.71 0.97
N LEU A 180 -6.18 -2.53 2.08
CA LEU A 180 -7.15 -1.43 2.23
C LEU A 180 -6.47 -0.06 2.27
N PHE A 181 -5.30 0.06 2.92
CA PHE A 181 -4.48 1.26 2.90
C PHE A 181 -4.13 1.63 1.46
N HIS A 182 -3.59 0.69 0.68
CA HIS A 182 -3.23 0.92 -0.72
C HIS A 182 -4.47 1.23 -1.57
N TRP A 183 -5.57 0.51 -1.39
CA TRP A 183 -6.82 0.82 -2.09
C TRP A 183 -7.29 2.26 -1.87
N GLN A 184 -7.16 2.77 -0.64
CA GLN A 184 -7.47 4.18 -0.35
C GLN A 184 -6.55 5.15 -1.08
N LEU A 185 -5.30 4.79 -1.42
CA LEU A 185 -4.40 5.65 -2.20
C LEU A 185 -4.80 5.78 -3.67
N ILE A 186 -5.51 4.77 -4.20
CA ILE A 186 -5.89 4.70 -5.62
C ILE A 186 -7.41 4.73 -5.81
N ASN A 187 -8.16 5.08 -4.77
CA ASN A 187 -9.60 5.13 -4.82
C ASN A 187 -10.03 6.30 -5.72
N PRO A 188 -10.79 6.06 -6.80
CA PRO A 188 -11.09 7.09 -7.80
C PRO A 188 -12.03 8.19 -7.27
N PHE A 189 -12.63 8.02 -6.09
CA PHE A 189 -13.43 9.06 -5.46
C PHE A 189 -12.59 10.18 -4.85
N TRP A 190 -11.34 9.91 -4.50
CA TRP A 190 -10.46 10.92 -3.91
C TRP A 190 -9.85 11.80 -5.00
N PRO A 191 -9.83 13.12 -4.79
CA PRO A 191 -9.31 14.04 -5.78
C PRO A 191 -7.79 13.91 -5.91
N ASP A 192 -7.27 14.27 -7.08
CA ASP A 192 -5.83 14.45 -7.25
C ASP A 192 -5.32 15.57 -6.32
N ALA A 193 -4.33 15.21 -5.51
CA ALA A 193 -3.81 16.04 -4.43
C ALA A 193 -2.30 16.27 -4.54
N GLN A 194 -1.64 15.67 -5.54
CA GLN A 194 -0.21 15.82 -5.79
C GLN A 194 0.15 17.28 -6.12
N PRO A 195 1.23 17.85 -5.53
CA PRO A 195 2.18 17.25 -4.57
C PRO A 195 1.86 17.50 -3.08
N TRP A 196 0.73 18.14 -2.77
CA TRP A 196 0.42 18.63 -1.43
C TRP A 196 0.10 17.49 -0.45
N ASP A 197 -0.53 16.43 -0.93
CA ASP A 197 -0.71 15.18 -0.19
C ASP A 197 0.60 14.63 0.39
N THR A 198 1.69 14.68 -0.38
CA THR A 198 3.01 14.17 0.03
C THR A 198 3.54 14.93 1.24
N GLY A 199 3.42 16.25 1.24
CA GLY A 199 3.84 17.08 2.39
C GLY A 199 3.01 16.79 3.64
N ILE A 200 1.70 16.64 3.49
CA ILE A 200 0.79 16.30 4.59
C ILE A 200 1.12 14.90 5.14
N LEU A 201 1.28 13.91 4.26
CA LEU A 201 1.65 12.53 4.62
C LEU A 201 3.01 12.48 5.33
N ALA A 202 3.98 13.30 4.91
CA ALA A 202 5.28 13.37 5.58
C ALA A 202 5.12 13.85 7.03
N GLY A 203 4.30 14.88 7.27
CA GLY A 203 3.97 15.34 8.62
C GLY A 203 3.26 14.26 9.45
N VAL A 204 2.27 13.57 8.85
CA VAL A 204 1.58 12.44 9.49
C VAL A 204 2.56 11.31 9.82
N ALA A 205 3.49 10.98 8.93
CA ALA A 205 4.50 9.95 9.15
C ALA A 205 5.43 10.30 10.31
N VAL A 206 5.85 11.57 10.43
CA VAL A 206 6.64 12.02 11.59
C VAL A 206 5.87 11.77 12.89
N VAL A 207 4.60 12.15 12.96
CA VAL A 207 3.75 11.94 14.14
C VAL A 207 3.57 10.44 14.44
N VAL A 208 3.25 9.64 13.43
CA VAL A 208 3.05 8.19 13.57
C VAL A 208 4.33 7.48 14.01
N VAL A 209 5.47 7.80 13.41
CA VAL A 209 6.78 7.24 13.77
C VAL A 209 7.15 7.64 15.19
N TRP A 210 6.94 8.91 15.56
CA TRP A 210 7.20 9.39 16.93
C TRP A 210 6.33 8.66 17.95
N TRP A 211 5.03 8.53 17.68
CA TRP A 211 4.09 7.83 18.56
C TRP A 211 4.45 6.34 18.73
N ASN A 212 4.96 5.70 17.68
CA ASN A 212 5.34 4.28 17.67
C ASN A 212 6.86 4.04 17.83
N ARG A 213 7.62 5.03 18.30
CA ARG A 213 9.10 5.04 18.29
C ARG A 213 9.75 3.81 18.95
N GLU A 214 9.17 3.29 20.02
CA GLU A 214 9.66 2.10 20.72
C GLU A 214 9.70 0.86 19.82
N THR A 215 8.73 0.75 18.92
CA THR A 215 8.62 -0.35 17.94
C THR A 215 9.19 0.00 16.57
N MET A 216 9.28 1.28 16.20
CA MET A 216 9.72 1.68 14.85
C MET A 216 11.24 1.69 14.67
N PHE A 217 11.99 1.93 15.74
CA PHE A 217 13.46 2.01 15.72
C PHE A 217 14.16 0.76 16.27
N THR A 218 13.39 -0.24 16.70
CA THR A 218 13.90 -1.55 17.15
C THR A 218 13.27 -2.64 16.29
N ARG A 219 13.84 -3.85 16.28
CA ARG A 219 13.19 -5.01 15.63
C ARG A 219 12.11 -5.67 16.52
N ALA A 220 11.89 -5.15 17.73
CA ALA A 220 10.91 -5.73 18.65
C ALA A 220 9.49 -5.51 18.13
N GLY A 221 8.68 -6.58 18.11
CA GLY A 221 7.30 -6.53 17.59
C GLY A 221 7.19 -6.42 16.06
N ALA A 222 8.31 -6.47 15.33
CA ALA A 222 8.29 -6.50 13.88
C ALA A 222 7.80 -7.87 13.38
N VAL A 223 6.91 -7.88 12.39
CA VAL A 223 6.48 -9.11 11.72
C VAL A 223 7.61 -9.61 10.83
N THR A 224 8.14 -10.81 11.11
CA THR A 224 9.27 -11.40 10.38
C THR A 224 8.94 -12.74 9.69
N GLU A 225 7.76 -13.28 9.96
CA GLU A 225 7.25 -14.50 9.33
C GLU A 225 6.54 -14.15 8.02
N VAL A 226 6.97 -14.78 6.92
CA VAL A 226 6.26 -14.72 5.63
C VAL A 226 5.03 -15.63 5.68
N ILE A 227 5.26 -16.88 6.11
CA ILE A 227 4.25 -17.92 6.25
C ILE A 227 4.07 -18.15 7.75
N PRO A 228 2.89 -17.83 8.32
CA PRO A 228 2.68 -17.99 9.75
C PRO A 228 2.63 -19.46 10.14
N SER A 229 3.18 -19.79 11.30
CA SER A 229 3.16 -21.15 11.87
C SER A 229 1.74 -21.64 12.18
N SER A 230 0.84 -20.73 12.58
CA SER A 230 -0.59 -20.95 12.82
C SER A 230 -1.44 -19.92 12.07
N PRO A 231 -2.62 -20.27 11.52
CA PRO A 231 -3.51 -19.33 10.84
C PRO A 231 -4.03 -18.19 11.74
N TYR A 232 -3.89 -18.33 13.07
CA TYR A 232 -4.19 -17.28 14.04
C TYR A 232 -2.96 -17.06 14.94
N PRO A 233 -2.20 -15.98 14.75
CA PRO A 233 -1.22 -15.58 15.75
C PRO A 233 -1.97 -15.23 17.04
N ALA A 234 -1.47 -15.71 18.18
CA ALA A 234 -1.98 -15.27 19.49
C ALA A 234 -1.88 -13.73 19.55
N PRO A 235 -2.89 -13.02 20.09
CA PRO A 235 -2.82 -11.58 20.23
C PRO A 235 -1.56 -11.22 21.02
N GLN A 236 -0.64 -10.47 20.41
CA GLN A 236 0.45 -9.88 21.17
C GLN A 236 -0.19 -8.91 22.16
N VAL A 237 -0.14 -9.27 23.44
CA VAL A 237 -0.62 -8.42 24.53
C VAL A 237 0.20 -7.13 24.46
N ALA A 238 -0.44 -6.06 23.98
CA ALA A 238 0.10 -4.72 24.11
C ALA A 238 0.22 -4.44 25.61
N ARG A 239 1.46 -4.36 26.11
CA ARG A 239 1.77 -3.61 27.32
C ARG A 239 2.11 -2.19 26.92
#